data_AF-A0A7V6B6V7-F1
#
_entry.id   AF-A0A7V6B6V7-F1
#
_cell.length_a   1.000
_cell.length_b   1.000
_cell.length_c   1.000
_cell.angle_alpha   90.00
_cell.angle_beta   90.00
_cell.angle_gamma   90.00
#
_symmetry.space_group_name_H-M   'P 1'
#
loop_
_entity.id
_entity.type
_entity.pdbx_description
1 polymer ?
#
loop_
_entity_poly.entity_id
_entity_poly.type
_entity_poly.pdbx_seq_one_letter_code
_entity_poly.pdbx_strand_id
1 'polypeptide(L)'
;MILLGSLLHRQELADIFGRAIENRMAPSDARRLKFLLNMNSYAMRVWSTAFANELMKAIRGDQIQVVPMTTKGQLKDLLVSNPYYLTPRIEELINRYRRFPQDFYRETPYEGLVFVHGDPPRYAGSCRIKRIRRVAEKCARRLIDYIFEQVRQKADELAEQRARALNIPKESLITPPEEMVAEFLHAERRVLKSIRSGLFVAAMPQFYIDDVVGIRILVSPENENKIKEYLLSHKDLSLVDEKVFSGSFVGHNMVFAYKLDTDALLNAEPDERALTVFNARCVTKDPEECQKQYREFVLQGEGHVRFEVLLMNFEELIESEIGRSMHEEHILEQREKQEYRGRLARNVEALMLFLFAFAQSPKPDLEKLPIVIDGSYLDDYFDMVYRSLFMPQPYTLGLTM
;
A
#
# COMPACT_ATOMS: atom_id res chain seq x y z
N MET A 1 13.08 4.40 -7.62
CA MET A 1 11.77 4.00 -8.19
C MET A 1 10.90 3.31 -7.15
N ILE A 2 9.57 3.46 -7.22
CA ILE A 2 8.61 2.75 -6.34
C ILE A 2 8.16 1.45 -7.01
N LEU A 3 8.44 0.31 -6.39
CA LEU A 3 8.03 -1.01 -6.88
C LEU A 3 6.95 -1.59 -5.97
N LEU A 4 5.82 -1.97 -6.54
CA LEU A 4 4.77 -2.67 -5.81
C LEU A 4 5.02 -4.17 -5.91
N GLY A 5 5.52 -4.77 -4.83
CA GLY A 5 6.07 -6.13 -4.83
C GLY A 5 5.07 -7.19 -5.32
N SER A 6 3.80 -7.03 -4.95
CA SER A 6 2.74 -8.00 -5.22
C SER A 6 2.21 -8.00 -6.67
N LEU A 7 2.72 -7.10 -7.53
CA LEU A 7 2.31 -6.99 -8.93
C LEU A 7 3.18 -7.85 -9.86
N LEU A 8 2.57 -8.35 -10.93
CA LEU A 8 3.23 -9.08 -12.02
C LEU A 8 4.07 -8.14 -12.90
N HIS A 9 3.66 -6.88 -13.04
CA HIS A 9 4.30 -5.85 -13.88
C HIS A 9 4.65 -4.62 -13.04
N ARG A 10 5.56 -4.79 -12.09
CA ARG A 10 5.96 -3.75 -11.13
C ARG A 10 6.93 -2.75 -11.75
N GLN A 11 7.83 -3.21 -12.62
CA GLN A 11 8.82 -2.33 -13.26
C GLN A 11 8.14 -1.35 -14.21
N GLU A 12 7.23 -1.83 -15.06
CA GLU A 12 6.52 -0.98 -16.01
C GLU A 12 5.64 0.07 -15.31
N LEU A 13 4.96 -0.32 -14.23
CA LEU A 13 4.19 0.62 -13.42
C LEU A 13 5.09 1.68 -12.76
N ALA A 14 6.25 1.26 -12.25
CA ALA A 14 7.22 2.15 -11.64
C ALA A 14 7.80 3.15 -12.64
N ASP A 15 8.00 2.75 -13.91
CA ASP A 15 8.43 3.63 -14.99
C ASP A 15 7.37 4.71 -15.28
N ILE A 16 6.08 4.34 -15.30
CA ILE A 16 4.98 5.31 -15.46
C ILE A 16 4.94 6.28 -14.28
N PHE A 17 5.05 5.80 -13.03
CA PHE A 17 5.13 6.67 -11.86
C PHE A 17 6.32 7.61 -11.93
N GLY A 18 7.48 7.13 -12.36
CA GLY A 18 8.66 7.95 -12.59
C GLY A 18 8.42 9.07 -13.61
N ARG A 19 7.83 8.74 -14.76
CA ARG A 19 7.45 9.75 -15.77
C ARG A 19 6.42 10.75 -15.25
N ALA A 20 5.47 10.32 -14.43
CA ALA A 20 4.49 11.21 -13.82
C ALA A 20 5.13 12.21 -12.84
N ILE A 21 6.03 11.73 -11.97
CA ILE A 21 6.76 12.57 -11.00
C ILE A 21 7.55 13.69 -11.71
N GLU A 22 8.16 13.37 -12.85
CA GLU A 22 8.96 14.30 -13.65
C GLU A 22 8.13 15.03 -14.73
N ASN A 23 6.79 14.95 -14.66
CA ASN A 23 5.87 15.60 -15.60
C ASN A 23 6.17 15.33 -17.08
N ARG A 24 6.46 14.06 -17.41
CA ARG A 24 6.86 13.60 -18.76
C ARG A 24 6.11 12.34 -19.19
N MET A 25 4.84 12.24 -18.77
CA MET A 25 3.94 11.16 -19.20
C MET A 25 3.84 11.11 -20.73
N ALA A 26 3.96 9.92 -21.30
CA ALA A 26 3.71 9.67 -22.71
C ALA A 26 2.20 9.60 -22.99
N PRO A 27 1.75 9.84 -24.25
CA PRO A 27 0.32 9.78 -24.60
C PRO A 27 -0.38 8.45 -24.31
N SER A 28 0.37 7.34 -24.21
CA SER A 28 -0.16 6.02 -23.87
C SER A 28 -0.18 5.70 -22.37
N ASP A 29 0.52 6.48 -21.55
CA ASP A 29 0.79 6.12 -20.15
C ASP A 29 -0.49 6.09 -19.30
N ALA A 30 -1.45 6.97 -19.54
CA ALA A 30 -2.70 6.98 -18.78
C ALA A 30 -3.52 5.70 -19.03
N ARG A 31 -3.75 5.34 -20.30
CA ARG A 31 -4.39 4.05 -20.63
C ARG A 31 -3.60 2.87 -20.08
N ARG A 32 -2.27 2.88 -20.19
CA ARG A 32 -1.44 1.77 -19.72
C ARG A 32 -1.44 1.63 -18.19
N LEU A 33 -1.36 2.74 -17.46
CA LEU A 33 -1.50 2.77 -15.99
C LEU A 33 -2.79 2.09 -15.54
N LYS A 34 -3.89 2.47 -16.19
CA LYS A 34 -5.22 1.93 -15.91
C LYS A 34 -5.29 0.43 -16.20
N PHE A 35 -4.77 0.00 -17.35
CA PHE A 35 -4.66 -1.42 -17.68
C PHE A 35 -3.85 -2.18 -16.63
N LEU A 36 -2.63 -1.72 -16.32
CA LEU A 36 -1.72 -2.37 -15.39
C LEU A 36 -2.33 -2.52 -14.00
N LEU A 37 -2.91 -1.45 -13.45
CA LEU A 37 -3.48 -1.49 -12.09
C LEU A 37 -4.70 -2.41 -12.00
N ASN A 38 -5.56 -2.44 -13.01
CA ASN A 38 -6.75 -3.30 -13.00
C ASN A 38 -6.40 -4.77 -13.25
N MET A 39 -5.55 -5.07 -14.24
CA MET A 39 -5.12 -6.44 -14.51
C MET A 39 -4.32 -7.03 -13.34
N ASN A 40 -3.40 -6.25 -12.75
CA ASN A 40 -2.72 -6.69 -11.54
C ASN A 40 -3.67 -6.88 -10.37
N SER A 41 -4.68 -6.01 -10.17
CA SER A 41 -5.65 -6.18 -9.08
C SER A 41 -6.40 -7.51 -9.19
N TYR A 42 -6.77 -7.89 -10.41
CA TYR A 42 -7.40 -9.17 -10.68
C TYR A 42 -6.44 -10.35 -10.46
N ALA A 43 -5.26 -10.32 -11.07
CA ALA A 43 -4.24 -11.36 -10.91
C ALA A 43 -3.86 -11.55 -9.43
N MET A 44 -3.68 -10.45 -8.68
CA MET A 44 -3.44 -10.47 -7.24
C MET A 44 -4.51 -11.22 -6.48
N ARG A 45 -5.79 -10.92 -6.75
CA ARG A 45 -6.91 -11.64 -6.14
C ARG A 45 -6.82 -13.14 -6.40
N VAL A 46 -6.52 -13.54 -7.64
CA VAL A 46 -6.43 -14.96 -8.01
C VAL A 46 -5.31 -15.66 -7.25
N TRP A 47 -4.06 -15.21 -7.42
CA TRP A 47 -2.93 -15.94 -6.83
C TRP A 47 -2.92 -15.84 -5.31
N SER A 48 -3.27 -14.70 -4.71
CA SER A 48 -3.22 -14.54 -3.26
C SER A 48 -4.28 -15.40 -2.57
N THR A 49 -5.44 -15.54 -3.20
CA THR A 49 -6.51 -16.42 -2.71
C THR A 49 -6.11 -17.89 -2.82
N ALA A 50 -5.55 -18.31 -3.96
CA ALA A 50 -5.09 -19.68 -4.16
C ALA A 50 -3.99 -20.04 -3.15
N PHE A 51 -2.96 -19.20 -3.04
CA PHE A 51 -1.86 -19.39 -2.09
C PHE A 51 -2.35 -19.42 -0.64
N ALA A 52 -3.18 -18.45 -0.23
CA ALA A 52 -3.68 -18.42 1.14
C ALA A 52 -4.55 -19.63 1.48
N ASN A 53 -5.38 -20.11 0.55
CA ASN A 53 -6.14 -21.34 0.74
C ASN A 53 -5.24 -22.56 0.95
N GLU A 54 -4.22 -22.72 0.10
CA GLU A 54 -3.27 -23.83 0.19
C GLU A 54 -2.50 -23.80 1.52
N LEU A 55 -1.92 -22.65 1.85
CA LEU A 55 -1.20 -22.40 3.10
C LEU A 55 -2.07 -22.74 4.31
N MET A 56 -3.30 -22.22 4.37
CA MET A 56 -4.17 -22.44 5.51
C MET A 56 -4.55 -23.92 5.64
N LYS A 57 -4.86 -24.60 4.53
CA LYS A 57 -5.12 -26.06 4.51
C LYS A 57 -3.92 -26.86 4.97
N ALA A 58 -2.71 -26.51 4.54
CA ALA A 58 -1.49 -27.19 4.99
C ALA A 58 -1.28 -27.07 6.52
N ILE A 59 -1.63 -25.91 7.10
CA ILE A 59 -1.44 -25.65 8.52
C ILE A 59 -2.54 -26.29 9.39
N ARG A 60 -3.82 -26.19 8.97
CA ARG A 60 -4.98 -26.55 9.81
C ARG A 60 -5.84 -27.71 9.27
N GLY A 61 -5.55 -28.22 8.07
CA GLY A 61 -6.32 -29.28 7.40
C GLY A 61 -7.54 -28.77 6.63
N ASP A 62 -8.36 -29.69 6.14
CA ASP A 62 -9.50 -29.40 5.24
C ASP A 62 -10.74 -28.81 5.92
N GLN A 63 -10.76 -28.70 7.25
CA GLN A 63 -11.90 -28.17 8.01
C GLN A 63 -11.97 -26.62 8.04
N ILE A 64 -11.20 -25.94 7.21
CA ILE A 64 -11.20 -24.48 7.14
C ILE A 64 -12.34 -23.99 6.24
N GLN A 65 -13.08 -23.01 6.74
CA GLN A 65 -14.04 -22.25 5.96
C GLN A 65 -13.48 -20.87 5.63
N VAL A 66 -13.80 -20.37 4.44
CA VAL A 66 -13.39 -19.04 3.97
C VAL A 66 -14.61 -18.11 4.01
N VAL A 67 -14.49 -17.02 4.74
CA VAL A 67 -15.54 -16.02 4.90
C VAL A 67 -15.04 -14.67 4.37
N PRO A 68 -15.66 -14.10 3.33
CA PRO A 68 -15.33 -12.75 2.90
C PRO A 68 -15.79 -11.74 3.95
N MET A 69 -14.93 -10.79 4.30
CA MET A 69 -15.26 -9.69 5.20
C MET A 69 -14.98 -8.34 4.53
N THR A 70 -15.93 -7.42 4.64
CA THR A 70 -15.89 -6.10 4.02
C THR A 70 -15.53 -5.00 5.01
N THR A 71 -15.79 -5.17 6.31
CA THR A 71 -15.47 -4.18 7.35
C THR A 71 -14.60 -4.74 8.46
N LYS A 72 -13.88 -3.83 9.14
CA LYS A 72 -13.11 -4.18 10.35
C LYS A 72 -14.02 -4.62 11.50
N GLY A 73 -15.23 -4.09 11.59
CA GLY A 73 -16.23 -4.51 12.57
C GLY A 73 -16.53 -6.01 12.50
N GLN A 74 -16.72 -6.57 11.31
CA GLN A 74 -16.96 -8.02 11.12
C GLN A 74 -15.81 -8.88 11.66
N LEU A 75 -14.56 -8.47 11.39
CA LEU A 75 -13.38 -9.16 11.91
C LEU A 75 -13.32 -9.07 13.45
N LYS A 76 -13.51 -7.88 14.01
CA LYS A 76 -13.49 -7.65 15.45
C LYS A 76 -14.60 -8.44 16.15
N ASP A 77 -15.80 -8.45 15.58
CA ASP A 77 -16.94 -9.22 16.09
C ASP A 77 -16.66 -10.73 16.12
N LEU A 78 -16.02 -11.28 15.08
CA LEU A 78 -15.58 -12.68 15.06
C LEU A 78 -14.59 -12.97 16.20
N LEU A 79 -13.58 -12.11 16.38
CA LEU A 79 -12.54 -12.31 17.39
C LEU A 79 -13.08 -12.27 18.82
N VAL A 80 -14.05 -11.39 19.11
CA VAL A 80 -14.64 -11.26 20.46
C VAL A 80 -15.76 -12.27 20.74
N SER A 81 -16.35 -12.87 19.71
CA SER A 81 -17.44 -13.83 19.87
C SER A 81 -16.93 -15.20 20.29
N ASN A 82 -15.82 -15.64 19.69
CA ASN A 82 -15.24 -16.97 19.94
C ASN A 82 -13.73 -16.88 20.22
N PRO A 83 -13.31 -16.34 21.38
CA PRO A 83 -11.90 -16.24 21.73
C PRO A 83 -11.26 -17.63 21.94
N TYR A 84 -9.96 -17.73 21.66
CA TYR A 84 -9.23 -18.98 21.88
C TYR A 84 -8.99 -19.28 23.36
N TYR A 85 -8.70 -18.25 24.12
CA TYR A 85 -8.50 -18.28 25.56
C TYR A 85 -8.83 -16.89 26.12
N LEU A 86 -9.04 -16.86 27.44
CA LEU A 86 -9.28 -15.62 28.17
C LEU A 86 -8.14 -15.40 29.17
N THR A 87 -7.67 -14.16 29.20
CA THR A 87 -6.83 -13.62 30.26
C THR A 87 -7.56 -12.39 30.81
N PRO A 88 -7.22 -11.90 32.03
CA PRO A 88 -7.82 -10.67 32.55
C PRO A 88 -7.73 -9.49 31.56
N ARG A 89 -6.62 -9.42 30.82
CA ARG A 89 -6.41 -8.42 29.78
C ARG A 89 -7.34 -8.60 28.58
N ILE A 90 -7.49 -9.82 28.07
CA ILE A 90 -8.39 -10.10 26.94
C ILE A 90 -9.84 -9.82 27.32
N GLU A 91 -10.26 -10.18 28.54
CA GLU A 91 -11.60 -9.89 29.06
C GLU A 91 -11.86 -8.39 29.15
N GLU A 92 -10.90 -7.62 29.67
CA GLU A 92 -10.96 -6.15 29.72
C GLU A 92 -11.19 -5.57 28.31
N LEU A 93 -10.39 -5.99 27.33
CA LEU A 93 -10.48 -5.50 25.95
C LEU A 93 -11.83 -5.86 25.29
N ILE A 94 -12.28 -7.10 25.44
CA ILE A 94 -13.58 -7.56 24.92
C ILE A 94 -14.72 -6.77 25.56
N ASN A 95 -14.68 -6.56 26.88
CA ASN A 95 -15.72 -5.81 27.60
C ASN A 95 -15.74 -4.34 27.16
N ARG A 96 -14.57 -3.71 26.98
CA ARG A 96 -14.48 -2.34 26.46
C ARG A 96 -15.03 -2.24 25.04
N TYR A 97 -14.67 -3.16 24.16
CA TYR A 97 -15.19 -3.21 22.78
C TYR A 97 -16.71 -3.37 22.75
N ARG A 98 -17.27 -4.26 23.56
CA ARG A 98 -18.73 -4.46 23.64
C ARG A 98 -19.46 -3.23 24.19
N ARG A 99 -18.86 -2.52 25.15
CA ARG A 99 -19.45 -1.32 25.77
C ARG A 99 -19.37 -0.09 24.87
N PHE A 100 -18.26 0.08 24.14
CA PHE A 100 -18.00 1.26 23.31
C PHE A 100 -17.49 0.86 21.92
N PRO A 101 -18.30 0.14 21.11
CA PRO A 101 -17.85 -0.39 19.82
C PRO A 101 -17.39 0.68 18.83
N GLN A 102 -17.90 1.91 18.98
CA GLN A 102 -17.61 3.05 18.09
C GLN A 102 -16.15 3.52 18.18
N ASP A 103 -15.49 3.29 19.32
CA ASP A 103 -14.09 3.70 19.56
C ASP A 103 -13.09 2.85 18.75
N PHE A 104 -13.56 1.78 18.11
CA PHE A 104 -12.72 0.76 17.49
C PHE A 104 -12.86 0.72 15.96
N TYR A 105 -13.09 1.88 15.32
CA TYR A 105 -12.99 2.04 13.86
C TYR A 105 -13.76 0.98 13.03
N ARG A 106 -14.91 0.52 13.52
CA ARG A 106 -15.64 -0.64 12.97
C ARG A 106 -15.98 -0.49 11.49
N GLU A 107 -16.35 0.73 11.09
CA GLU A 107 -16.75 1.06 9.72
C GLU A 107 -15.57 1.15 8.74
N THR A 108 -14.34 0.94 9.21
CA THR A 108 -13.15 0.94 8.34
C THR A 108 -13.27 -0.19 7.32
N PRO A 109 -13.20 0.11 6.02
CA PRO A 109 -13.23 -0.92 4.99
C PRO A 109 -12.01 -1.85 5.10
N TYR A 110 -12.29 -3.15 5.12
CA TYR A 110 -11.32 -4.23 5.23
C TYR A 110 -11.07 -4.91 3.89
N GLU A 111 -12.14 -5.42 3.24
CA GLU A 111 -12.11 -6.17 1.98
C GLU A 111 -11.01 -7.26 1.97
N GLY A 112 -11.28 -8.37 2.65
CA GLY A 112 -10.35 -9.50 2.73
C GLY A 112 -11.06 -10.84 2.92
N LEU A 113 -10.30 -11.91 2.77
CA LEU A 113 -10.72 -13.27 3.05
C LEU A 113 -10.27 -13.64 4.45
N VAL A 114 -11.22 -14.07 5.30
CA VAL A 114 -10.94 -14.56 6.64
C VAL A 114 -11.13 -16.07 6.66
N PHE A 115 -10.15 -16.77 7.19
CA PHE A 115 -10.18 -18.21 7.35
C PHE A 115 -10.64 -18.51 8.77
N VAL A 116 -11.66 -19.36 8.90
CA VAL A 116 -12.19 -19.79 10.19
C VAL A 116 -12.18 -21.31 10.30
N HIS A 117 -12.11 -21.82 11.52
CA HIS A 117 -12.18 -23.26 11.80
C HIS A 117 -12.95 -23.55 13.09
N GLY A 118 -13.42 -24.80 13.22
CA GLY A 118 -14.19 -25.27 14.37
C GLY A 118 -15.65 -24.82 14.39
N ASP A 119 -16.40 -25.38 15.34
CA ASP A 119 -17.78 -25.00 15.66
C ASP A 119 -17.87 -24.75 17.19
N PRO A 120 -18.08 -23.50 17.64
CA PRO A 120 -18.34 -22.30 16.85
C PRO A 120 -17.10 -21.78 16.10
N PRO A 121 -17.27 -21.02 15.00
CA PRO A 121 -16.17 -20.61 14.13
C PRO A 121 -15.18 -19.66 14.84
N ARG A 122 -13.90 -20.02 14.78
CA ARG A 122 -12.78 -19.24 15.32
C ARG A 122 -11.84 -18.78 14.21
N TYR A 123 -11.28 -17.57 14.36
CA TYR A 123 -10.32 -17.01 13.42
C TYR A 123 -9.04 -17.87 13.31
N ALA A 124 -8.66 -18.29 12.11
CA ALA A 124 -7.41 -19.00 11.85
C ALA A 124 -6.36 -18.11 11.17
N GLY A 125 -6.80 -17.18 10.33
CA GLY A 125 -5.94 -16.34 9.51
C GLY A 125 -6.73 -15.45 8.58
N SER A 126 -6.05 -14.61 7.81
CA SER A 126 -6.67 -13.78 6.78
C SER A 126 -5.71 -13.48 5.64
N CYS A 127 -6.28 -13.24 4.45
CA CYS A 127 -5.58 -12.72 3.28
C CYS A 127 -6.27 -11.44 2.84
N ARG A 128 -5.49 -10.39 2.63
CA ARG A 128 -6.02 -9.08 2.27
C ARG A 128 -5.16 -8.42 1.20
N ILE A 129 -5.83 -7.78 0.24
CA ILE A 129 -5.22 -6.81 -0.67
C ILE A 129 -5.43 -5.41 -0.07
N LYS A 130 -4.36 -4.64 0.10
CA LYS A 130 -4.46 -3.28 0.59
C LYS A 130 -5.23 -2.43 -0.40
N ARG A 131 -6.18 -1.67 0.15
CA ARG A 131 -6.96 -0.70 -0.62
C ARG A 131 -6.03 0.25 -1.34
N ILE A 132 -6.37 0.54 -2.57
CA ILE A 132 -5.56 1.35 -3.48
C ILE A 132 -5.24 2.75 -2.95
N ARG A 133 -6.15 3.40 -2.20
CA ARG A 133 -5.86 4.66 -1.48
C ARG A 133 -4.72 4.49 -0.47
N ARG A 134 -4.70 3.37 0.26
CA ARG A 134 -3.64 3.06 1.23
C ARG A 134 -2.32 2.75 0.52
N VAL A 135 -2.36 2.11 -0.64
CA VAL A 135 -1.17 1.89 -1.49
C VAL A 135 -0.63 3.23 -2.00
N ALA A 136 -1.50 4.13 -2.47
CA ALA A 136 -1.13 5.47 -2.90
C ALA A 136 -0.45 6.28 -1.78
N GLU A 137 -1.03 6.28 -0.57
CA GLU A 137 -0.43 6.93 0.62
C GLU A 137 0.97 6.38 0.93
N LYS A 138 1.16 5.06 0.83
CA LYS A 138 2.47 4.42 1.06
C LYS A 138 3.49 4.81 -0.01
N CYS A 139 3.09 4.85 -1.27
CA CYS A 139 3.94 5.30 -2.38
C CYS A 139 4.36 6.75 -2.16
N ALA A 140 3.39 7.63 -1.87
CA ALA A 140 3.62 9.03 -1.63
C ALA A 140 4.60 9.23 -0.46
N ARG A 141 4.39 8.53 0.66
CA ARG A 141 5.28 8.63 1.81
C ARG A 141 6.72 8.26 1.48
N ARG A 142 6.95 7.14 0.79
CA ARG A 142 8.32 6.75 0.39
C ARG A 142 8.99 7.79 -0.50
N LEU A 143 8.22 8.40 -1.41
CA LEU A 143 8.70 9.49 -2.25
C LEU A 143 9.02 10.75 -1.44
N ILE A 144 8.16 11.09 -0.48
CA ILE A 144 8.31 12.24 0.41
C ILE A 144 9.53 12.09 1.30
N ASP A 145 9.71 10.92 1.92
CA ASP A 145 10.86 10.61 2.76
C ASP A 145 12.15 10.76 1.95
N TYR A 146 12.16 10.25 0.70
CA TYR A 146 13.31 10.40 -0.19
C TYR A 146 13.55 11.85 -0.62
N ILE A 147 12.52 12.61 -0.99
CA ILE A 147 12.65 14.04 -1.30
C ILE A 147 13.23 14.78 -0.09
N PHE A 148 12.72 14.51 1.10
CA PHE A 148 13.17 15.16 2.32
C PHE A 148 14.63 14.84 2.64
N GLU A 149 15.03 13.58 2.50
CA GLU A 149 16.43 13.16 2.63
C GLU A 149 17.34 13.90 1.64
N GLN A 150 16.92 14.03 0.38
CA GLN A 150 17.67 14.78 -0.63
C GLN A 150 17.76 16.28 -0.29
N VAL A 151 16.69 16.89 0.21
CA VAL A 151 16.71 18.30 0.65
C VAL A 151 17.65 18.46 1.85
N ARG A 152 17.58 17.57 2.84
CA ARG A 152 18.45 17.61 4.03
C ARG A 152 19.92 17.47 3.63
N GLN A 153 20.25 16.50 2.79
CA GLN A 153 21.62 16.31 2.29
C GLN A 153 22.14 17.57 1.58
N LYS A 154 21.31 18.21 0.75
CA LYS A 154 21.69 19.45 0.04
C LYS A 154 21.81 20.66 0.96
N ALA A 155 20.99 20.75 2.01
CA ALA A 155 21.11 21.78 3.03
C ALA A 155 22.39 21.58 3.87
N ASP A 156 22.71 20.34 4.22
CA ASP A 156 23.95 19.98 4.91
C ASP A 156 25.20 20.34 4.10
N GLU A 157 25.18 20.11 2.77
CA GLU A 157 26.25 20.54 1.85
C GLU A 157 26.45 22.07 1.86
N LEU A 158 25.38 22.86 1.96
CA LEU A 158 25.47 24.33 2.04
C LEU A 158 26.07 24.78 3.37
N ALA A 159 25.62 24.18 4.48
CA ALA A 159 26.17 24.45 5.79
C ALA A 159 27.67 24.10 5.87
N GLU A 160 28.09 22.98 5.26
CA GLU A 160 29.52 22.62 5.14
C GLU A 160 30.32 23.65 4.34
N GLN A 161 29.78 24.14 3.21
CA GLN A 161 30.44 25.16 2.41
C GLN A 161 30.63 26.46 3.20
N ARG A 162 29.63 26.86 3.99
CA ARG A 162 29.72 28.04 4.87
C ARG A 162 30.76 27.84 5.98
N ALA A 163 30.74 26.70 6.65
CA ALA A 163 31.73 26.38 7.69
C ALA A 163 33.17 26.45 7.13
N ARG A 164 33.40 25.88 5.94
CA ARG A 164 34.68 25.96 5.22
C ARG A 164 35.06 27.39 4.87
N ALA A 165 34.12 28.20 4.40
CA ALA A 165 34.37 29.62 4.10
C ALA A 165 34.78 30.44 5.34
N LEU A 166 34.30 30.03 6.52
CA LEU A 166 34.65 30.63 7.81
C LEU A 166 35.87 29.97 8.48
N ASN A 167 36.49 28.96 7.87
CA ASN A 167 37.58 28.16 8.44
C ASN A 167 37.27 27.57 9.82
N ILE A 168 36.02 27.15 10.05
CA ILE A 168 35.60 26.47 11.29
C ILE A 168 35.09 25.06 10.99
N PRO A 169 35.13 24.14 11.96
CA PRO A 169 34.41 22.87 11.89
C PRO A 169 32.89 23.10 11.77
N LYS A 170 32.16 22.23 11.06
CA LYS A 170 30.70 22.33 10.89
C LYS A 170 29.99 22.30 12.23
N GLU A 171 30.48 21.52 13.18
CA GLU A 171 29.93 21.35 14.53
C GLU A 171 30.00 22.65 15.35
N SER A 172 30.91 23.56 14.96
CA SER A 172 31.06 24.89 15.57
C SER A 172 30.26 25.98 14.85
N LEU A 173 29.60 25.65 13.74
CA LEU A 173 28.81 26.59 12.96
C LEU A 173 27.45 26.84 13.63
N ILE A 174 27.30 28.01 14.26
CA ILE A 174 26.01 28.48 14.77
C ILE A 174 25.30 29.25 13.64
N THR A 175 24.22 28.67 13.11
CA THR A 175 23.46 29.27 12.02
C THR A 175 22.16 29.89 12.55
N PRO A 176 21.89 31.18 12.27
CA PRO A 176 20.61 31.79 12.62
C PRO A 176 19.42 31.05 11.99
N PRO A 177 18.25 30.96 12.66
CA PRO A 177 17.07 30.28 12.12
C PRO A 177 16.66 30.74 10.71
N GLU A 178 16.74 32.04 10.44
CA GLU A 178 16.40 32.60 9.13
C GLU A 178 17.33 32.08 8.01
N GLU A 179 18.62 31.95 8.30
CA GLU A 179 19.58 31.38 7.36
C GLU A 179 19.35 29.88 7.13
N MET A 180 19.04 29.12 8.19
CA MET A 180 18.70 27.69 8.05
C MET A 180 17.47 27.50 7.15
N VAL A 181 16.45 28.35 7.32
CA VAL A 181 15.26 28.34 6.46
C VAL A 181 15.62 28.71 5.01
N ALA A 182 16.43 29.74 4.79
CA ALA A 182 16.85 30.14 3.46
C ALA A 182 17.65 29.05 2.74
N GLU A 183 18.54 28.36 3.45
CA GLU A 183 19.32 27.21 2.95
C GLU A 183 18.42 26.04 2.61
N PHE A 184 17.47 25.70 3.48
CA PHE A 184 16.49 24.65 3.22
C PHE A 184 15.67 24.95 1.96
N LEU A 185 15.18 26.18 1.80
CA LEU A 185 14.46 26.61 0.60
C LEU A 185 15.36 26.57 -0.65
N HIS A 186 16.65 26.88 -0.51
CA HIS A 186 17.61 26.75 -1.61
C HIS A 186 17.82 25.27 -1.99
N ALA A 187 18.00 24.39 -1.02
CA ALA A 187 18.11 22.96 -1.22
C ALA A 187 16.87 22.37 -1.89
N GLU A 188 15.67 22.74 -1.44
CA GLU A 188 14.39 22.34 -2.05
C GLU A 188 14.31 22.76 -3.53
N ARG A 189 14.74 23.99 -3.86
CA ARG A 189 14.82 24.45 -5.26
C ARG A 189 15.79 23.62 -6.11
N ARG A 190 16.89 23.11 -5.54
CA ARG A 190 17.83 22.23 -6.27
C ARG A 190 17.21 20.87 -6.56
N VAL A 191 16.46 20.31 -5.61
CA VAL A 191 15.70 19.07 -5.83
C VAL A 191 14.65 19.25 -6.93
N LEU A 192 13.88 20.35 -6.87
CA LEU A 192 12.94 20.73 -7.93
C LEU A 192 13.59 20.84 -9.31
N LYS A 193 14.80 21.43 -9.38
CA LYS A 193 15.55 21.51 -10.64
C LYS A 193 15.88 20.12 -11.19
N SER A 194 16.27 19.18 -10.33
CA SER A 194 16.56 17.79 -10.70
C SER A 194 15.32 17.07 -11.28
N ILE A 195 14.16 17.28 -10.65
CA ILE A 195 12.87 16.73 -11.12
C ILE A 195 12.54 17.27 -12.52
N ARG A 196 12.65 18.60 -12.72
CA ARG A 196 12.39 19.23 -14.02
C ARG A 196 13.33 18.77 -15.13
N SER A 197 14.57 18.44 -14.78
CA SER A 197 15.57 17.97 -15.74
C SER A 197 15.51 16.46 -16.00
N GLY A 198 14.59 15.73 -15.36
CA GLY A 198 14.47 14.27 -15.53
C GLY A 198 15.62 13.47 -14.90
N LEU A 199 16.32 14.04 -13.91
CA LEU A 199 17.47 13.41 -13.25
C LEU A 199 17.11 12.83 -11.88
N PHE A 200 15.93 13.16 -11.35
CA PHE A 200 15.52 12.78 -10.01
C PHE A 200 15.22 11.29 -9.92
N VAL A 201 14.42 10.77 -10.84
CA VAL A 201 14.02 9.36 -10.85
C VAL A 201 15.19 8.45 -11.19
N ALA A 202 16.10 8.92 -12.06
CA ALA A 202 17.30 8.17 -12.44
C ALA A 202 18.24 7.92 -11.24
N ALA A 203 18.30 8.84 -10.28
CA ALA A 203 19.10 8.72 -9.06
C ALA A 203 18.37 7.99 -7.91
N MET A 204 17.09 7.67 -8.08
CA MET A 204 16.25 7.17 -7.01
C MET A 204 16.41 5.66 -6.82
N PRO A 205 16.74 5.17 -5.60
CA PRO A 205 16.87 3.74 -5.34
C PRO A 205 15.53 3.01 -5.48
N GLN A 206 15.57 1.69 -5.60
CA GLN A 206 14.36 0.88 -5.64
C GLN A 206 13.74 0.76 -4.24
N PHE A 207 12.53 1.31 -4.07
CA PHE A 207 11.75 1.15 -2.84
C PHE A 207 10.63 0.15 -3.09
N TYR A 208 10.72 -0.99 -2.43
CA TYR A 208 9.68 -2.01 -2.47
C TYR A 208 8.56 -1.69 -1.47
N ILE A 209 7.33 -1.84 -1.92
CA ILE A 209 6.12 -1.90 -1.10
C ILE A 209 5.58 -3.32 -1.27
N ASP A 210 6.02 -4.21 -0.38
CA ASP A 210 5.71 -5.64 -0.47
C ASP A 210 4.38 -5.98 0.22
N ASP A 211 3.89 -5.12 1.10
CA ASP A 211 2.66 -5.36 1.84
C ASP A 211 1.39 -4.92 1.10
N VAL A 212 1.40 -4.89 -0.24
CA VAL A 212 0.18 -4.69 -1.03
C VAL A 212 -0.74 -5.89 -0.84
N VAL A 213 -0.20 -7.10 -0.91
CA VAL A 213 -0.86 -8.31 -0.42
C VAL A 213 -0.28 -8.66 0.94
N GLY A 214 -1.15 -8.82 1.94
CA GLY A 214 -0.78 -9.23 3.28
C GLY A 214 -1.56 -10.47 3.71
N ILE A 215 -0.85 -11.46 4.25
CA ILE A 215 -1.42 -12.66 4.84
C ILE A 215 -1.10 -12.65 6.33
N ARG A 216 -2.11 -12.85 7.16
CA ARG A 216 -1.95 -12.94 8.61
C ARG A 216 -2.32 -14.34 9.08
N ILE A 217 -1.47 -14.95 9.89
CA ILE A 217 -1.66 -16.31 10.38
C ILE A 217 -1.68 -16.29 11.91
N LEU A 218 -2.70 -16.93 12.49
CA LEU A 218 -2.74 -17.16 13.93
C LEU A 218 -1.81 -18.32 14.30
N VAL A 219 -0.78 -18.00 15.08
CA VAL A 219 0.18 -18.96 15.62
C VAL A 219 -0.32 -19.50 16.96
N SER A 220 -0.29 -20.82 17.09
CA SER A 220 -0.48 -21.55 18.33
C SER A 220 0.59 -22.64 18.44
N PRO A 221 0.87 -23.18 19.65
CA PRO A 221 1.85 -24.25 19.82
C PRO A 221 1.59 -25.47 18.92
N GLU A 222 0.31 -25.72 18.58
CA GLU A 222 -0.13 -26.83 17.73
C GLU A 222 0.25 -26.69 16.25
N ASN A 223 0.45 -25.46 15.76
CA ASN A 223 0.61 -25.21 14.33
C ASN A 223 1.91 -24.49 13.96
N GLU A 224 2.68 -24.02 14.93
CA GLU A 224 3.92 -23.26 14.71
C GLU A 224 4.92 -24.03 13.82
N ASN A 225 5.12 -25.32 14.10
CA ASN A 225 6.02 -26.15 13.31
C ASN A 225 5.53 -26.33 11.87
N LYS A 226 4.22 -26.55 11.66
CA LYS A 226 3.64 -26.67 10.32
C LYS A 226 3.74 -25.37 9.53
N ILE A 227 3.59 -24.21 10.19
CA ILE A 227 3.78 -22.90 9.57
C ILE A 227 5.22 -22.75 9.08
N LYS A 228 6.19 -23.01 9.97
CA LYS A 228 7.62 -22.90 9.63
C LYS A 228 8.00 -23.88 8.52
N GLU A 229 7.56 -25.12 8.63
CA GLU A 229 7.81 -26.14 7.62
C GLU A 229 7.24 -25.72 6.27
N TYR A 230 5.98 -25.31 6.18
CA TYR A 230 5.40 -24.85 4.93
C TYR A 230 6.16 -23.64 4.37
N LEU A 231 6.28 -22.55 5.14
CA LEU A 231 6.86 -21.30 4.62
C LEU A 231 8.33 -21.40 4.23
N LEU A 232 9.13 -22.22 4.93
CA LEU A 232 10.57 -22.33 4.69
C LEU A 232 10.95 -23.45 3.72
N SER A 233 10.11 -24.48 3.55
CA SER A 233 10.38 -25.60 2.63
C SER A 233 9.60 -25.53 1.31
N HIS A 234 8.63 -24.60 1.18
CA HIS A 234 7.87 -24.46 -0.06
C HIS A 234 8.78 -24.09 -1.23
N LYS A 235 8.84 -24.98 -2.24
CA LYS A 235 9.75 -24.90 -3.39
C LYS A 235 9.68 -23.59 -4.18
N ASP A 236 8.52 -22.93 -4.17
CA ASP A 236 8.27 -21.70 -4.93
C ASP A 236 8.36 -20.42 -4.06
N LEU A 237 8.68 -20.55 -2.76
CA LEU A 237 8.90 -19.41 -1.87
C LEU A 237 10.38 -19.17 -1.63
N SER A 238 10.75 -17.90 -1.49
CA SER A 238 12.07 -17.49 -1.03
C SER A 238 11.94 -16.32 -0.07
N LEU A 239 12.52 -16.45 1.12
CA LEU A 239 12.49 -15.39 2.14
C LEU A 239 13.36 -14.20 1.67
N VAL A 240 12.77 -13.01 1.66
CA VAL A 240 13.41 -11.75 1.22
C VAL A 240 13.80 -10.88 2.40
N ASP A 241 12.92 -10.78 3.40
CA ASP A 241 13.11 -9.96 4.60
C ASP A 241 12.40 -10.61 5.79
N GLU A 242 12.95 -10.44 6.99
CA GLU A 242 12.42 -10.99 8.23
C GLU A 242 12.58 -9.96 9.34
N LYS A 243 11.48 -9.63 10.02
CA LYS A 243 11.44 -8.66 11.10
C LYS A 243 10.63 -9.19 12.27
N VAL A 244 11.28 -9.28 13.42
CA VAL A 244 10.64 -9.58 14.70
C VAL A 244 10.39 -8.26 15.41
N PHE A 245 9.12 -7.96 15.68
CA PHE A 245 8.73 -6.79 16.43
C PHE A 245 8.61 -7.12 17.91
N SER A 246 9.22 -6.27 18.74
CA SER A 246 9.08 -6.27 20.20
C SER A 246 8.71 -4.86 20.66
N GLY A 247 7.81 -4.75 21.64
CA GLY A 247 7.31 -3.47 22.15
C GLY A 247 5.78 -3.41 22.17
N SER A 248 5.21 -2.25 21.81
CA SER A 248 3.75 -2.04 21.80
C SER A 248 3.04 -2.99 20.84
N PHE A 249 3.67 -3.29 19.70
CA PHE A 249 3.27 -4.31 18.75
C PHE A 249 4.26 -5.48 18.80
N VAL A 250 3.76 -6.70 19.03
CA VAL A 250 4.56 -7.93 18.95
C VAL A 250 4.06 -8.78 17.80
N GLY A 251 4.98 -9.23 16.96
CA GLY A 251 4.66 -10.05 15.81
C GLY A 251 5.90 -10.38 14.99
N HIS A 252 5.77 -11.40 14.16
CA HIS A 252 6.84 -11.82 13.28
C HIS A 252 6.41 -11.61 11.82
N ASN A 253 7.04 -10.65 11.15
CA ASN A 253 6.75 -10.24 9.79
C ASN A 253 7.82 -10.79 8.85
N MET A 254 7.37 -11.45 7.79
CA MET A 254 8.23 -12.05 6.79
C MET A 254 7.77 -11.56 5.41
N VAL A 255 8.72 -11.20 4.55
CA VAL A 255 8.46 -10.90 3.14
C VAL A 255 8.97 -12.05 2.30
N PHE A 256 8.10 -12.63 1.47
CA PHE A 256 8.47 -13.71 0.56
C PHE A 256 8.41 -13.26 -0.88
N ALA A 257 9.39 -13.69 -1.68
CA ALA A 257 9.25 -13.80 -3.12
C ALA A 257 8.57 -15.12 -3.45
N TYR A 258 7.51 -15.08 -4.25
CA TYR A 258 6.74 -16.25 -4.67
C TYR A 258 6.76 -16.38 -6.19
N LYS A 259 7.30 -17.51 -6.66
CA LYS A 259 7.23 -17.90 -8.06
C LYS A 259 5.81 -18.37 -8.35
N LEU A 260 5.13 -17.65 -9.23
CA LEU A 260 3.72 -17.87 -9.51
C LEU A 260 3.49 -19.13 -10.36
N ASP A 261 2.46 -19.90 -10.04
CA ASP A 261 1.90 -20.90 -10.94
C ASP A 261 1.19 -20.17 -12.10
N THR A 262 1.89 -20.12 -13.23
CA THR A 262 1.41 -19.41 -14.43
C THR A 262 0.20 -20.10 -15.03
N ASP A 263 0.13 -21.43 -14.99
CA ASP A 263 -0.99 -22.19 -15.53
C ASP A 263 -2.25 -21.97 -14.68
N ALA A 264 -2.11 -21.94 -13.35
CA ALA A 264 -3.22 -21.60 -12.47
C ALA A 264 -3.77 -20.19 -12.74
N LEU A 265 -2.89 -19.21 -12.99
CA LEU A 265 -3.31 -17.85 -13.35
C LEU A 265 -4.01 -17.78 -14.71
N LEU A 266 -3.52 -18.52 -15.71
CA LEU A 266 -4.11 -18.57 -17.05
C LEU A 266 -5.47 -19.27 -17.07
N ASN A 267 -5.66 -20.29 -16.21
CA ASN A 267 -6.94 -21.00 -16.08
C ASN A 267 -8.00 -20.19 -15.31
N ALA A 268 -7.59 -19.19 -14.54
CA ALA A 268 -8.46 -18.31 -13.77
C ALA A 268 -8.80 -17.03 -14.54
N GLU A 269 -9.43 -17.18 -15.71
CA GLU A 269 -9.81 -16.06 -16.58
C GLU A 269 -10.78 -15.07 -15.90
N PRO A 270 -10.78 -13.78 -16.28
CA PRO A 270 -11.69 -12.77 -15.75
C PRO A 270 -13.17 -13.20 -15.78
N ASP A 271 -13.76 -13.33 -14.59
CA ASP A 271 -15.18 -13.62 -14.41
C ASP A 271 -16.09 -12.43 -14.80
N GLU A 272 -17.41 -12.66 -14.89
CA GLU A 272 -18.40 -11.63 -15.26
C GLU A 272 -18.34 -10.38 -14.37
N ARG A 273 -18.04 -10.58 -13.08
CA ARG A 273 -17.88 -9.48 -12.12
C ARG A 273 -16.64 -8.65 -12.46
N ALA A 274 -15.52 -9.29 -12.77
CA ALA A 274 -14.31 -8.61 -13.19
C ALA A 274 -14.51 -7.85 -14.50
N LEU A 275 -15.19 -8.46 -15.48
CA LEU A 275 -15.55 -7.81 -16.75
C LEU A 275 -16.42 -6.56 -16.52
N THR A 276 -17.42 -6.64 -15.63
CA THR A 276 -18.24 -5.49 -15.26
C THR A 276 -17.39 -4.34 -14.70
N VAL A 277 -16.45 -4.67 -13.81
CA VAL A 277 -15.53 -3.67 -13.21
C VAL A 277 -14.58 -3.09 -14.26
N PHE A 278 -14.03 -3.92 -15.14
CA PHE A 278 -13.12 -3.48 -16.20
C PHE A 278 -13.82 -2.58 -17.21
N ASN A 279 -15.05 -2.89 -17.59
CA ASN A 279 -15.86 -2.06 -18.47
C ASN A 279 -16.19 -0.70 -17.82
N ALA A 280 -16.69 -0.72 -16.57
CA ALA A 280 -16.98 0.50 -15.81
C ALA A 280 -15.75 1.41 -15.66
N ARG A 281 -14.56 0.82 -15.63
CA ARG A 281 -13.27 1.53 -15.54
C ARG A 281 -12.65 1.82 -16.90
N CYS A 282 -13.30 1.51 -18.02
CA CYS A 282 -12.77 1.71 -19.38
C CYS A 282 -11.43 1.00 -19.64
N VAL A 283 -11.23 -0.21 -19.09
CA VAL A 283 -10.07 -1.06 -19.37
C VAL A 283 -10.29 -1.85 -20.65
N THR A 284 -11.42 -2.56 -20.72
CA THR A 284 -11.87 -3.30 -21.90
C THR A 284 -13.39 -3.43 -21.86
N LYS A 285 -14.02 -3.50 -23.02
CA LYS A 285 -15.49 -3.65 -23.17
C LYS A 285 -15.88 -5.01 -23.73
N ASP A 286 -14.95 -5.69 -24.38
CA ASP A 286 -15.18 -6.96 -25.05
C ASP A 286 -14.59 -8.11 -24.20
N PRO A 287 -15.41 -9.11 -23.82
CA PRO A 287 -14.94 -10.26 -23.06
C PRO A 287 -13.82 -11.06 -23.74
N GLU A 288 -13.89 -11.27 -25.06
CA GLU A 288 -12.88 -12.07 -25.78
C GLU A 288 -11.54 -11.34 -25.79
N GLU A 289 -11.53 -10.05 -26.12
CA GLU A 289 -10.32 -9.22 -26.04
C GLU A 289 -9.81 -9.12 -24.59
N CYS A 290 -10.70 -9.06 -23.58
CA CYS A 290 -10.28 -9.09 -22.17
C CYS A 290 -9.51 -10.36 -21.81
N GLN A 291 -10.03 -11.52 -22.22
CA GLN A 291 -9.38 -12.81 -21.96
C GLN A 291 -8.01 -12.85 -22.65
N LYS A 292 -7.95 -12.47 -23.93
CA LYS A 292 -6.69 -12.42 -24.68
C LYS A 292 -5.67 -11.51 -24.00
N GLN A 293 -6.06 -10.29 -23.66
CA GLN A 293 -5.20 -9.32 -22.98
C GLN A 293 -4.74 -9.82 -21.60
N TYR A 294 -5.61 -10.48 -20.84
CA TYR A 294 -5.24 -11.06 -19.55
C TYR A 294 -4.23 -12.19 -19.71
N ARG A 295 -4.41 -13.08 -20.70
CA ARG A 295 -3.45 -14.15 -21.00
C ARG A 295 -2.08 -13.60 -21.37
N GLU A 296 -2.04 -12.63 -22.29
CA GLU A 296 -0.79 -11.94 -22.66
C GLU A 296 -0.14 -11.26 -21.45
N PHE A 297 -0.95 -10.59 -20.62
CA PHE A 297 -0.49 -9.95 -19.39
C PHE A 297 0.15 -10.94 -18.40
N VAL A 298 -0.45 -12.11 -18.20
CA VAL A 298 0.12 -13.16 -17.33
C VAL A 298 1.43 -13.70 -17.92
N LEU A 299 1.45 -14.01 -19.22
CA LEU A 299 2.63 -14.58 -19.90
C LEU A 299 3.83 -13.62 -19.95
N GLN A 300 3.58 -12.32 -19.98
CA GLN A 300 4.63 -11.29 -20.00
C GLN A 300 5.06 -10.84 -18.60
N GLY A 301 4.44 -11.36 -17.54
CA GLY A 301 4.75 -10.97 -16.16
C GLY A 301 6.17 -11.32 -15.73
N GLU A 302 6.67 -10.67 -14.68
CA GLU A 302 8.03 -10.81 -14.15
C GLU A 302 8.31 -12.15 -13.42
N GLY A 303 7.43 -13.15 -13.57
CA GLY A 303 7.58 -14.54 -13.08
C GLY A 303 7.47 -14.75 -11.56
N HIS A 304 7.54 -13.70 -10.76
CA HIS A 304 7.39 -13.76 -9.31
C HIS A 304 6.80 -12.49 -8.73
N VAL A 305 6.18 -12.60 -7.55
CA VAL A 305 5.64 -11.49 -6.76
C VAL A 305 6.27 -11.47 -5.37
N ARG A 306 6.15 -10.35 -4.67
CA ARG A 306 6.51 -10.22 -3.25
C ARG A 306 5.30 -9.87 -2.40
N PHE A 307 5.20 -10.49 -1.22
CA PHE A 307 4.09 -10.26 -0.31
C PHE A 307 4.50 -10.47 1.14
N GLU A 308 3.71 -9.89 2.04
CA GLU A 308 3.95 -9.94 3.49
C GLU A 308 3.16 -11.09 4.14
N VAL A 309 3.82 -11.85 5.00
CA VAL A 309 3.22 -12.79 5.94
C VAL A 309 3.47 -12.30 7.36
N LEU A 310 2.41 -12.11 8.13
CA LEU A 310 2.45 -11.70 9.53
C LEU A 310 1.97 -12.84 10.43
N LEU A 311 2.88 -13.30 11.28
CA LEU A 311 2.64 -14.32 12.28
C LEU A 311 2.39 -13.66 13.64
N MET A 312 1.29 -14.01 14.29
CA MET A 312 0.92 -13.50 15.62
C MET A 312 0.10 -14.51 16.40
N ASN A 313 0.26 -14.54 17.73
CA ASN A 313 -0.61 -15.31 18.61
C ASN A 313 -1.95 -14.57 18.82
N PHE A 314 -2.86 -15.18 19.58
CA PHE A 314 -4.21 -14.63 19.75
C PHE A 314 -4.23 -13.34 20.59
N GLU A 315 -3.38 -13.25 21.62
CA GLU A 315 -3.28 -12.05 22.45
C GLU A 315 -2.83 -10.84 21.65
N GLU A 316 -1.78 -10.99 20.84
CA GLU A 316 -1.27 -9.91 19.99
C GLU A 316 -2.22 -9.59 18.83
N LEU A 317 -2.95 -10.58 18.33
CA LEU A 317 -4.03 -10.33 17.38
C LEU A 317 -5.11 -9.43 18.00
N ILE A 318 -5.57 -9.75 19.21
CA ILE A 318 -6.57 -8.96 19.94
C ILE A 318 -6.04 -7.54 20.23
N GLU A 319 -4.81 -7.40 20.72
CA GLU A 319 -4.19 -6.10 20.98
C GLU A 319 -4.07 -5.27 19.69
N SER A 320 -3.77 -5.89 18.54
CA SER A 320 -3.65 -5.21 17.24
C SER A 320 -4.98 -4.75 16.62
N GLU A 321 -6.11 -5.28 17.11
CA GLU A 321 -7.44 -4.97 16.57
C GLU A 321 -8.30 -4.15 17.54
N ILE A 322 -8.18 -4.37 18.85
CA ILE A 322 -8.99 -3.69 19.87
C ILE A 322 -8.21 -3.28 21.12
N GLY A 323 -6.87 -3.23 21.06
CA GLY A 323 -6.03 -2.92 22.22
C GLY A 323 -4.98 -1.83 21.96
N ARG A 324 -3.79 -2.02 22.52
CA ARG A 324 -2.72 -0.99 22.59
C ARG A 324 -2.00 -0.73 21.26
N SER A 325 -2.17 -1.60 20.27
CA SER A 325 -1.45 -1.56 19.00
C SER A 325 -2.40 -1.56 17.80
N MET A 326 -3.57 -0.93 17.98
CA MET A 326 -4.57 -0.84 16.93
C MET A 326 -3.98 -0.32 15.64
N HIS A 327 -4.20 -1.09 14.57
CA HIS A 327 -3.66 -0.77 13.25
C HIS A 327 -4.07 0.64 12.78
N GLU A 328 -5.33 1.04 13.04
CA GLU A 328 -5.85 2.34 12.64
C GLU A 328 -5.16 3.51 13.36
N GLU A 329 -4.89 3.39 14.66
CA GLU A 329 -4.16 4.41 15.44
C GLU A 329 -2.74 4.54 14.92
N HIS A 330 -2.06 3.43 14.63
CA HIS A 330 -0.73 3.47 14.04
C HIS A 330 -0.71 4.18 12.67
N ILE A 331 -1.76 4.02 11.86
CA ILE A 331 -1.88 4.77 10.60
C ILE A 331 -1.98 6.28 10.85
N LEU A 332 -2.75 6.69 11.85
CA LEU A 332 -2.92 8.10 12.22
C LEU A 332 -1.61 8.68 12.76
N GLU A 333 -0.95 8.00 13.69
CA GLU A 333 0.35 8.41 14.21
C GLU A 333 1.39 8.57 13.11
N GLN A 334 1.45 7.65 12.14
CA GLN A 334 2.35 7.77 10.99
C GLN A 334 2.10 9.03 10.14
N ARG A 335 0.85 9.51 10.08
CA ARG A 335 0.50 10.76 9.37
C ARG A 335 0.90 11.96 10.22
N GLU A 336 0.65 11.90 11.53
CA GLU A 336 0.97 12.97 12.47
C GLU A 336 2.47 13.19 12.65
N LYS A 337 3.27 12.12 12.61
CA LYS A 337 4.74 12.15 12.79
C LYS A 337 5.51 12.47 11.51
N GLN A 338 4.85 12.71 10.38
CA GLN A 338 5.51 13.06 9.13
C GLN A 338 6.22 14.42 9.24
N GLU A 339 7.55 14.40 9.25
CA GLU A 339 8.42 15.57 9.49
C GLU A 339 8.32 16.60 8.36
N TYR A 340 8.29 16.15 7.10
CA TYR A 340 8.26 17.03 5.94
C TYR A 340 6.84 17.16 5.36
N ARG A 341 6.30 18.39 5.43
CA ARG A 341 4.95 18.76 5.00
C ARG A 341 4.92 19.93 4.01
N GLY A 342 6.05 20.15 3.34
CA GLY A 342 6.21 21.23 2.36
C GLY A 342 5.30 21.07 1.13
N ARG A 343 5.36 22.05 0.23
CA ARG A 343 4.58 22.05 -1.02
C ARG A 343 4.85 20.80 -1.87
N LEU A 344 6.10 20.35 -1.96
CA LEU A 344 6.43 19.14 -2.72
C LEU A 344 5.76 17.90 -2.14
N ALA A 345 5.74 17.78 -0.81
CA ALA A 345 5.10 16.65 -0.15
C ALA A 345 3.61 16.58 -0.47
N ARG A 346 2.90 17.70 -0.35
CA ARG A 346 1.47 17.80 -0.72
C ARG A 346 1.23 17.44 -2.19
N ASN A 347 2.06 17.95 -3.10
CA ASN A 347 1.92 17.64 -4.53
C ASN A 347 2.19 16.16 -4.84
N VAL A 348 3.14 15.52 -4.14
CA VAL A 348 3.41 14.08 -4.28
C VAL A 348 2.24 13.24 -3.77
N GLU A 349 1.70 13.56 -2.59
CA GLU A 349 0.51 12.89 -2.05
C GLU A 349 -0.67 13.01 -3.01
N ALA A 350 -0.93 14.22 -3.50
CA ALA A 350 -2.00 14.50 -4.43
C ALA A 350 -1.76 13.85 -5.81
N LEU A 351 -0.53 13.78 -6.32
CA LEU A 351 -0.25 13.09 -7.57
C LEU A 351 -0.49 11.59 -7.44
N MET A 352 0.08 10.95 -6.43
CA MET A 352 -0.03 9.50 -6.27
C MET A 352 -1.47 9.07 -6.07
N LEU A 353 -2.20 9.74 -5.18
CA LEU A 353 -3.60 9.43 -4.95
C LEU A 353 -4.43 9.68 -6.22
N PHE A 354 -4.11 10.70 -7.04
CA PHE A 354 -4.77 10.95 -8.32
C PHE A 354 -4.54 9.82 -9.33
N LEU A 355 -3.31 9.37 -9.52
CA LEU A 355 -2.97 8.30 -10.46
C LEU A 355 -3.73 7.00 -10.13
N PHE A 356 -3.75 6.63 -8.85
CA PHE A 356 -4.48 5.45 -8.37
C PHE A 356 -6.00 5.63 -8.43
N ALA A 357 -6.52 6.82 -8.15
CA ALA A 357 -7.95 7.11 -8.32
C ALA A 357 -8.37 7.08 -9.78
N PHE A 358 -7.55 7.63 -10.68
CA PHE A 358 -7.80 7.64 -12.12
C PHE A 358 -7.94 6.22 -12.68
N ALA A 359 -7.09 5.29 -12.25
CA ALA A 359 -7.16 3.88 -12.67
C ALA A 359 -8.49 3.19 -12.29
N GLN A 360 -9.19 3.70 -11.28
CA GLN A 360 -10.52 3.21 -10.88
C GLN A 360 -11.69 4.04 -11.42
N SER A 361 -11.39 5.17 -12.06
CA SER A 361 -12.41 6.09 -12.56
C SER A 361 -13.02 5.59 -13.87
N PRO A 362 -14.21 6.08 -14.26
CA PRO A 362 -14.79 5.83 -15.58
C PRO A 362 -14.15 6.66 -16.71
N LYS A 363 -13.10 7.45 -16.45
CA LYS A 363 -12.44 8.25 -17.51
C LYS A 363 -11.48 7.40 -18.35
N PRO A 364 -11.62 7.32 -19.67
CA PRO A 364 -10.80 6.42 -20.49
C PRO A 364 -9.34 6.86 -20.61
N ASP A 365 -9.07 8.16 -20.54
CA ASP A 365 -7.74 8.72 -20.78
C ASP A 365 -7.51 10.05 -20.03
N LEU A 366 -6.27 10.55 -20.08
CA LEU A 366 -5.87 11.87 -19.60
C LEU A 366 -5.14 12.62 -20.71
N GLU A 367 -5.62 13.82 -21.05
CA GLU A 367 -4.90 14.71 -21.98
C GLU A 367 -3.58 15.21 -21.37
N LYS A 368 -3.62 15.55 -20.07
CA LYS A 368 -2.47 15.98 -19.28
C LYS A 368 -2.67 15.63 -17.81
N LEU A 369 -1.57 15.57 -17.06
CA LEU A 369 -1.65 15.47 -15.61
C LEU A 369 -2.19 16.80 -15.03
N PRO A 370 -3.28 16.78 -14.25
CA PRO A 370 -3.79 17.98 -13.60
C PRO A 370 -2.96 18.39 -12.38
N ILE A 371 -2.13 17.48 -11.86
CA ILE A 371 -1.26 17.70 -10.71
C ILE A 371 0.17 17.38 -11.15
N VAL A 372 1.07 18.34 -10.98
CA VAL A 372 2.51 18.20 -11.23
C VAL A 372 3.30 18.63 -10.01
N ILE A 373 4.46 18.03 -9.78
CA ILE A 373 5.22 18.20 -8.53
C ILE A 373 5.70 19.64 -8.30
N ASP A 374 6.01 20.38 -9.37
CA ASP A 374 6.53 21.74 -9.29
C ASP A 374 5.46 22.85 -9.29
N GLY A 375 4.18 22.46 -9.38
CA GLY A 375 3.04 23.37 -9.33
C GLY A 375 2.74 23.93 -7.94
N SER A 376 1.88 24.94 -7.89
CA SER A 376 1.36 25.52 -6.65
C SER A 376 -0.15 25.42 -6.66
N TYR A 377 -0.70 24.73 -5.67
CA TYR A 377 -2.12 24.46 -5.56
C TYR A 377 -2.62 24.78 -4.15
N LEU A 378 -3.90 25.14 -4.06
CA LEU A 378 -4.65 25.13 -2.82
C LEU A 378 -5.35 23.77 -2.67
N ASP A 379 -5.72 23.41 -1.45
CA ASP A 379 -6.31 22.10 -1.16
C ASP A 379 -7.65 21.89 -1.92
N ASP A 380 -8.43 22.97 -2.12
CA ASP A 380 -9.67 22.96 -2.91
C ASP A 380 -9.46 22.49 -4.37
N TYR A 381 -8.30 22.80 -4.95
CA TYR A 381 -7.98 22.36 -6.30
C TYR A 381 -7.82 20.83 -6.37
N PHE A 382 -7.15 20.24 -5.37
CA PHE A 382 -6.99 18.79 -5.32
C PHE A 382 -8.36 18.12 -5.22
N ASP A 383 -9.21 18.57 -4.29
CA ASP A 383 -10.57 18.05 -4.12
C ASP A 383 -11.40 18.13 -5.40
N MET A 384 -11.36 19.26 -6.10
CA MET A 384 -12.02 19.44 -7.40
C MET A 384 -11.51 18.42 -8.42
N VAL A 385 -10.19 18.29 -8.58
CA VAL A 385 -9.57 17.37 -9.54
C VAL A 385 -9.95 15.92 -9.24
N TYR A 386 -9.94 15.52 -7.96
CA TYR A 386 -10.37 14.19 -7.53
C TYR A 386 -11.82 13.91 -7.86
N ARG A 387 -12.73 14.81 -7.48
CA ARG A 387 -14.16 14.65 -7.75
C ARG A 387 -14.44 14.58 -9.24
N SER A 388 -13.71 15.35 -10.05
CA SER A 388 -13.86 15.35 -11.51
C SER A 388 -13.62 13.98 -12.14
N LEU A 389 -12.85 13.08 -11.50
CA LEU A 389 -12.63 11.73 -12.01
C LEU A 389 -13.92 10.89 -12.03
N PHE A 390 -14.83 11.14 -11.09
CA PHE A 390 -16.03 10.33 -10.88
C PHE A 390 -17.32 11.08 -11.19
N MET A 391 -17.27 12.41 -11.33
CA MET A 391 -18.41 13.24 -11.66
C MET A 391 -18.29 13.84 -13.06
N PRO A 392 -19.35 13.78 -13.90
CA PRO A 392 -19.30 14.24 -15.28
C PRO A 392 -19.32 15.76 -15.47
N GLN A 393 -19.58 16.56 -14.43
CA GLN A 393 -19.68 18.02 -14.50
C GLN A 393 -18.87 18.68 -13.35
N PRO A 394 -18.20 19.82 -13.60
CA PRO A 394 -17.53 20.58 -12.55
C PRO A 394 -18.58 21.12 -11.57
N TYR A 395 -18.60 20.59 -10.36
CA TYR A 395 -19.41 21.13 -9.27
C TYR A 395 -18.80 22.45 -8.80
N THR A 396 -19.44 23.57 -9.13
CA THR A 396 -19.26 24.81 -8.36
C THR A 396 -19.99 24.65 -7.02
N LEU A 397 -19.24 24.44 -5.94
CA LEU A 397 -19.75 24.48 -4.56
C LEU A 397 -19.88 25.91 -4.03
N GLY A 398 -19.76 26.90 -4.91
CA GLY A 398 -19.96 28.30 -4.56
C GLY A 398 -21.41 28.52 -4.13
N LEU A 399 -21.60 29.31 -3.08
CA LEU A 399 -22.93 29.78 -2.67
C LEU A 399 -23.56 30.74 -3.71
N THR A 400 -22.80 31.17 -4.72
CA THR A 400 -23.28 31.94 -5.86
C THR A 400 -23.73 30.98 -6.96
N MET A 401 -25.04 30.87 -7.11
CA MET A 401 -25.70 30.15 -8.21
C MET A 401 -25.41 30.80 -9.56
#